data_AF-A0A2N2A5G2-F1
#
_entry.id   AF-A0A2N2A5G2-F1
#
_cell.length_a   1.000
_cell.length_b   1.000
_cell.length_c   1.000
_cell.angle_alpha   90.00
_cell.angle_beta   90.00
_cell.angle_gamma   90.00
#
_symmetry.space_group_name_H-M   'P 1'
#
loop_
_entity.id
_entity.type
_entity.pdbx_description
1 polymer ?
#
loop_
_entity_poly.entity_id
_entity_poly.type
_entity_poly.pdbx_seq_one_letter_code
_entity_poly.pdbx_strand_id
1 'polypeptide(L)'
;MELASKRKTNTRDLVRAGILSALIIVMTVVPYTGYISYGLVEITTLHIVVAVGAVMLGWRYGAVLGFVWGVTCMLRALTNPLWAPFVNPMICLVPRIIVGIVGGLTAQGLRKLRMRSGLVAAISAAAATLTNTVLVLSALKLFSVVLTGLPLLGTIYATLIGVNGSIELVAAILLVPVIVAAVSPRELVLGIDIGASTTKFALVKNGKCIKEYRKPDEQSFEDALDSFGYAGVKRIAVTGVGSSFITGNLKGIPTVHKDEFTSVSRGATKLSKKLNTLVVSIGTGTSFTRITPIRAWHVGGTGLGGGMLMGLSSRLCGTGDMEELQTLAAKGDLHAIDLQLKDVFEGTLSHLTPDATVANMSKLSDASMREDVAAGLCNMIFQSIGVMAVFAAKRHMTRTIIMVGTITDWPIAQRSLDEVAALHNVKFIVPDHAAFATAIGAALSE
;
A
#
# COMPACT_ATOMS: atom_id res chain seq x y z
N MET A 1 25.66 -17.63 36.28
CA MET A 1 26.01 -16.22 36.04
C MET A 1 25.72 -15.94 34.57
N GLU A 2 24.48 -15.53 34.29
CA GLU A 2 23.95 -15.39 32.93
C GLU A 2 24.52 -14.11 32.31
N LEU A 3 25.31 -14.25 31.25
CA LEU A 3 25.91 -13.14 30.52
C LEU A 3 24.80 -12.27 29.92
N ALA A 4 24.65 -11.07 30.48
CA ALA A 4 23.81 -10.02 29.93
C ALA A 4 24.15 -9.80 28.45
N SER A 5 23.21 -10.18 27.58
CA SER A 5 23.23 -9.87 26.15
C SER A 5 23.45 -8.36 25.96
N LYS A 6 24.66 -7.98 25.53
CA LYS A 6 24.99 -6.62 25.13
C LYS A 6 24.07 -6.24 23.97
N ARG A 7 23.01 -5.47 24.29
CA ARG A 7 22.10 -4.86 23.32
C ARG A 7 22.94 -4.01 22.36
N LYS A 8 23.18 -4.49 21.14
CA LYS A 8 23.83 -3.72 20.08
C LYS A 8 23.01 -2.45 19.82
N THR A 9 23.58 -1.29 20.14
CA THR A 9 23.01 0.01 19.77
C THR A 9 22.94 0.06 18.24
N ASN A 10 21.74 0.24 17.69
CA ASN A 10 21.57 0.33 16.25
C ASN A 10 22.14 1.68 15.77
N THR A 11 23.34 1.67 15.18
CA THR A 11 24.06 2.86 14.71
C THR A 11 23.17 3.76 13.84
N ARG A 12 22.26 3.16 13.06
CA ARG A 12 21.31 3.90 12.22
C ARG A 12 20.31 4.73 13.03
N ASP A 13 19.80 4.19 14.13
CA ASP A 13 18.83 4.90 14.97
C ASP A 13 19.49 6.01 15.77
N LEU A 14 20.76 5.81 16.17
CA LEU A 14 21.58 6.86 16.77
C LEU A 14 21.81 8.02 15.79
N VAL A 15 22.20 7.73 14.54
CA VAL A 15 22.39 8.76 13.51
C VAL A 15 21.09 9.53 13.24
N ARG A 16 19.95 8.84 13.16
CA ARG A 16 18.64 9.49 12.99
C ARG A 16 18.28 10.39 14.16
N ALA A 17 18.51 9.93 15.40
CA ALA A 17 18.31 10.75 16.58
C ALA A 17 19.20 12.00 16.54
N GLY A 18 20.48 11.85 16.16
CA GLY A 18 21.41 12.97 16.00
C GLY A 18 20.94 14.02 14.97
N ILE A 19 20.46 13.58 13.80
CA ILE A 19 19.90 14.47 12.78
C ILE A 19 18.66 15.21 13.30
N LEU A 20 17.75 14.51 13.98
CA LEU A 20 16.55 15.12 14.56
C LEU A 20 16.89 16.09 15.70
N SER A 21 17.90 15.78 16.53
CA SER A 21 18.42 16.70 17.55
C SER A 21 19.03 17.96 16.92
N ALA A 22 19.83 17.82 15.86
CA ALA A 22 20.38 18.95 15.13
C ALA A 22 19.26 19.81 14.51
N LEU A 23 18.23 19.17 13.95
CA LEU A 23 17.06 19.87 13.43
C LEU A 23 16.33 20.66 14.52
N ILE A 24 16.14 20.10 15.72
CA ILE A 24 15.53 20.81 16.87
C ILE A 24 16.34 22.05 17.24
N ILE A 25 17.68 21.94 17.29
CA ILE A 25 18.57 23.06 17.60
C ILE A 25 18.44 24.16 16.54
N VAL A 26 18.55 23.80 15.26
CA VAL A 26 18.41 24.75 14.14
C VAL A 26 17.05 25.42 14.16
N MET A 27 15.97 24.65 14.33
CA MET A 27 14.61 25.18 14.38
C MET A 27 14.37 26.10 15.59
N THR A 28 15.13 25.93 16.67
CA THR A 28 15.04 26.83 17.84
C THR A 28 15.69 28.19 17.55
N VAL A 29 16.77 28.23 16.77
CA VAL A 29 17.54 29.44 16.50
C VAL A 29 17.01 30.20 15.28
N VAL A 30 16.54 29.49 14.25
CA VAL A 30 16.03 30.12 13.02
C VAL A 30 14.60 30.64 13.25
N PRO A 31 14.34 31.95 13.08
CA PRO A 31 13.02 32.54 13.30
C PRO A 31 11.92 31.85 12.47
N TYR A 32 10.71 31.76 13.04
CA TYR A 32 9.51 31.21 12.38
C TYR A 32 9.57 29.74 11.94
N THR A 33 10.59 28.98 12.35
CA THR A 33 10.69 27.55 12.03
C THR A 33 10.23 26.66 13.19
N GLY A 34 10.86 26.78 14.36
CA GLY A 34 10.51 26.05 15.59
C GLY A 34 9.49 26.76 16.48
N TYR A 35 9.46 28.09 16.39
CA TYR A 35 8.54 28.97 17.12
C TYR A 35 8.00 30.02 16.16
N ILE A 36 6.70 29.99 15.94
CA ILE A 36 5.98 30.92 15.05
C ILE A 36 5.32 31.97 15.93
N SER A 37 5.86 33.19 15.91
CA SER A 37 5.38 34.30 16.74
C SER A 37 4.32 35.11 16.01
N TYR A 38 3.13 35.24 16.59
CA TYR A 38 2.03 36.09 16.13
C TYR A 38 1.52 36.95 17.29
N GLY A 39 1.91 38.22 17.32
CA GLY A 39 1.62 39.10 18.46
C GLY A 39 2.22 38.56 19.76
N LEU A 40 1.37 38.34 20.78
CA LEU A 40 1.76 37.79 22.10
C LEU A 40 1.77 36.25 22.14
N VAL A 41 1.42 35.59 21.03
CA VAL A 41 1.29 34.14 20.94
C VAL A 41 2.49 33.56 20.20
N GLU A 42 3.15 32.56 20.80
CA GLU A 42 4.18 31.77 20.10
C GLU A 42 3.74 30.30 19.98
N ILE A 43 3.41 29.88 18.76
CA ILE A 43 3.06 28.49 18.46
C ILE A 43 4.36 27.71 18.28
N THR A 44 4.54 26.60 19.01
CA THR A 44 5.72 25.75 18.80
C THR A 44 5.45 24.68 17.76
N THR A 45 6.46 24.34 16.95
CA THR A 45 6.41 23.21 16.00
C THR A 45 7.41 22.12 16.39
N LEU A 46 8.30 22.38 17.36
CA LEU A 46 9.37 21.46 17.78
C LEU A 46 8.82 20.16 18.40
N HIS A 47 7.65 20.23 19.04
CA HIS A 47 6.95 19.04 19.54
C HIS A 47 6.63 18.03 18.42
N ILE A 48 6.45 18.49 17.18
CA ILE A 48 6.21 17.62 16.01
C ILE A 48 7.47 16.80 15.72
N VAL A 49 8.66 17.41 15.76
CA VAL A 49 9.93 16.71 15.53
C VAL A 49 10.17 15.65 16.61
N VAL A 50 9.90 16.00 17.87
CA VAL A 50 9.98 15.07 19.01
C VAL A 50 8.98 13.92 18.85
N ALA A 51 7.72 14.21 18.48
CA ALA A 51 6.69 13.19 18.26
C ALA A 51 7.04 12.25 17.10
N VAL A 52 7.52 12.78 15.97
CA VAL A 52 8.01 11.99 14.82
C VAL A 52 9.14 11.06 15.27
N GLY A 53 10.14 11.59 15.97
CA GLY A 53 11.26 10.79 16.47
C GLY A 53 10.83 9.74 17.50
N ALA A 54 9.91 10.07 18.41
CA ALA A 54 9.38 9.15 19.39
C ALA A 54 8.60 7.99 18.74
N VAL A 55 7.76 8.29 17.74
CA VAL A 55 7.02 7.28 16.97
C VAL A 55 7.98 6.38 16.19
N MET A 56 8.99 6.95 15.54
CA MET A 56 9.89 6.19 14.66
C MET A 56 10.96 5.39 15.43
N LEU A 57 11.57 5.99 16.46
CA LEU A 57 12.75 5.45 17.15
C LEU A 57 12.39 4.86 18.52
N GLY A 58 11.19 5.12 19.03
CA GLY A 58 10.71 4.64 20.33
C GLY A 58 11.03 5.59 21.49
N TRP A 59 10.50 5.25 22.66
CA TRP A 59 10.47 6.15 23.84
C TRP A 59 11.85 6.61 24.32
N ARG A 60 12.89 5.78 24.18
CA ARG A 60 14.26 6.13 24.64
C ARG A 60 14.83 7.29 23.84
N TYR A 61 14.73 7.22 22.52
CA TYR A 61 15.16 8.30 21.63
C TYR A 61 14.18 9.48 21.67
N GLY A 62 12.87 9.22 21.86
CA GLY A 62 11.90 10.27 22.15
C GLY A 62 12.30 11.10 23.36
N ALA A 63 12.72 10.46 24.46
CA ALA A 63 13.21 11.14 25.66
C ALA A 63 14.44 12.01 25.38
N VAL A 64 15.39 11.52 24.57
CA VAL A 64 16.59 12.29 24.16
C VAL A 64 16.19 13.52 23.33
N LEU A 65 15.27 13.38 22.38
CA LEU A 65 14.79 14.51 21.58
C LEU A 65 14.03 15.52 22.44
N GLY A 66 13.22 15.04 23.38
CA GLY A 66 12.55 15.85 24.39
C GLY A 66 13.54 16.61 25.28
N PHE A 67 14.63 15.96 25.69
CA PHE A 67 15.72 16.61 26.43
C PHE A 67 16.36 17.73 25.63
N VAL A 68 16.74 17.47 24.37
CA VAL A 68 17.34 18.49 23.49
C VAL A 68 16.39 19.67 23.32
N TRP A 69 15.10 19.42 23.06
CA TRP A 69 14.10 20.48 22.95
C TRP A 69 13.93 21.26 24.27
N GLY A 70 13.92 20.57 25.42
CA GLY A 70 13.84 21.22 26.72
C GLY A 70 15.02 22.14 27.01
N VAL A 71 16.25 21.68 26.69
CA VAL A 71 17.46 22.51 26.84
C VAL A 71 17.41 23.73 25.92
N THR A 72 17.08 23.55 24.63
CA THR A 72 17.05 24.68 23.69
C THR A 72 15.94 25.67 24.02
N CYS A 73 14.78 25.19 24.50
CA CYS A 73 13.69 26.03 24.99
C CYS A 73 14.08 26.84 26.23
N MET A 74 14.82 26.23 27.17
CA MET A 74 15.33 26.93 28.37
C MET A 74 16.35 28.00 28.01
N LEU A 75 17.27 27.71 27.08
CA LEU A 75 18.24 28.69 26.58
C LEU A 75 17.55 29.87 25.89
N ARG A 76 16.51 29.60 25.09
CA ARG A 76 15.69 30.66 24.46
C ARG A 76 14.96 31.51 25.50
N ALA A 77 14.46 30.92 26.57
CA ALA A 77 13.79 31.64 27.65
C ALA A 77 14.70 32.63 28.38
N LEU A 78 16.02 32.38 28.43
CA LEU A 78 16.99 33.36 28.97
C LEU A 78 17.08 34.64 28.12
N THR A 79 16.77 34.53 26.83
CA THR A 79 16.81 35.65 25.88
C THR A 79 15.45 36.30 25.62
N ASN A 80 14.35 35.73 26.14
CA ASN A 80 13.00 36.21 25.92
C ASN A 80 12.25 36.39 27.26
N PRO A 81 12.12 37.62 27.78
CA PRO A 81 11.47 37.89 29.06
C PRO A 81 10.02 37.39 29.17
N LEU A 82 9.28 37.31 28.04
CA LEU A 82 7.90 36.81 28.02
C LEU A 82 7.80 35.34 28.44
N TRP A 83 8.89 34.58 28.37
CA TRP A 83 8.93 33.16 28.72
C TRP A 83 9.84 32.86 29.90
N ALA A 84 10.16 33.85 30.73
CA ALA A 84 11.04 33.72 31.90
C ALA A 84 10.72 32.51 32.82
N PRO A 85 9.45 32.11 33.08
CA PRO A 85 9.17 30.91 33.87
C PRO A 85 9.77 29.61 33.30
N PHE A 86 10.04 29.55 31.99
CA PHE A 86 10.66 28.40 31.33
C PHE A 86 12.18 28.31 31.52
N VAL A 87 12.80 29.23 32.27
CA VAL A 87 14.18 29.05 32.76
C VAL A 87 14.23 27.94 33.82
N ASN A 88 13.12 27.67 34.52
CA ASN A 88 13.06 26.58 35.49
C ASN A 88 13.01 25.21 34.77
N PRO A 89 13.97 24.29 35.04
CA PRO A 89 14.02 22.98 34.39
C PRO A 89 12.79 22.10 34.70
N MET A 90 12.12 22.30 35.82
CA MET A 90 10.87 21.58 36.15
C MET A 90 9.70 21.99 35.25
N ILE A 91 9.70 23.24 34.78
CA ILE A 91 8.67 23.79 33.88
C ILE A 91 9.04 23.52 32.43
N CYS A 92 10.33 23.59 32.11
CA CYS A 92 10.82 23.42 30.76
C CYS A 92 11.22 21.97 30.48
N LEU A 93 12.34 21.52 31.02
CA LEU A 93 12.99 20.26 30.65
C LEU A 93 12.14 19.01 30.93
N VAL A 94 11.59 18.88 32.15
CA VAL A 94 10.88 17.66 32.58
C VAL A 94 9.66 17.35 31.70
N PRO A 95 8.73 18.28 31.44
CA PRO A 95 7.61 18.03 30.54
C PRO A 95 8.05 17.53 29.16
N ARG A 96 9.08 18.12 28.54
CA ARG A 96 9.49 17.75 27.16
C ARG A 96 10.09 16.34 27.10
N ILE A 97 10.85 15.92 28.11
CA ILE A 97 11.35 14.55 28.19
C ILE A 97 10.16 13.57 28.27
N ILE A 98 9.19 13.85 29.14
CA ILE A 98 8.01 12.99 29.32
C ILE A 98 7.18 12.93 28.05
N VAL A 99 7.02 14.03 27.31
CA VAL A 99 6.35 14.07 26.00
C VAL A 99 6.96 13.07 25.02
N GLY A 100 8.29 13.04 24.90
CA GLY A 100 8.99 12.08 24.06
C GLY A 100 8.83 10.63 24.51
N ILE A 101 8.79 10.39 25.84
CA ILE A 101 8.54 9.07 26.41
C ILE A 101 7.11 8.61 26.09
N VAL A 102 6.11 9.44 26.38
CA VAL A 102 4.68 9.12 26.17
C VAL A 102 4.41 8.87 24.69
N GLY A 103 4.88 9.73 23.78
CA GLY A 103 4.71 9.50 22.35
C GLY A 103 5.27 8.14 21.89
N GLY A 104 6.44 7.76 22.41
CA GLY A 104 7.07 6.49 22.06
C GLY A 104 6.41 5.26 22.68
N LEU A 105 5.98 5.35 23.95
CA LEU A 105 5.28 4.25 24.63
C LEU A 105 3.89 4.01 24.03
N THR A 106 3.15 5.08 23.74
CA THR A 106 1.86 5.00 23.05
C THR A 106 2.02 4.33 21.69
N ALA A 107 3.03 4.74 20.89
CA ALA A 107 3.29 4.11 19.59
C ALA A 107 3.59 2.61 19.72
N GLN A 108 4.40 2.22 20.71
CA GLN A 108 4.74 0.82 20.97
C GLN A 108 3.52 0.00 21.41
N GLY A 109 2.67 0.55 22.27
CA GLY A 109 1.43 -0.08 22.72
C GLY A 109 0.45 -0.30 21.56
N LEU A 110 0.17 0.74 20.78
CA LEU A 110 -0.78 0.67 19.66
C LEU A 110 -0.30 -0.27 18.53
N ARG A 111 1.01 -0.38 18.31
CA ARG A 111 1.56 -1.36 17.35
C ARG A 111 1.31 -2.81 17.79
N LYS A 112 1.33 -3.10 19.09
CA LYS A 112 0.98 -4.43 19.61
C LYS A 112 -0.49 -4.78 19.34
N LEU A 113 -1.36 -3.77 19.24
CA LEU A 113 -2.77 -3.91 18.86
C LEU A 113 -2.98 -4.03 17.34
N ARG A 114 -1.91 -4.15 16.54
CA ARG A 114 -1.96 -4.26 15.06
C ARG A 114 -2.74 -3.12 14.37
N MET A 115 -2.73 -1.93 14.96
CA MET A 115 -3.37 -0.75 14.37
C MET A 115 -2.57 -0.22 13.17
N ARG A 116 -3.25 0.43 12.22
CA ARG A 116 -2.65 1.02 11.03
C ARG A 116 -1.58 2.05 11.40
N SER A 117 -0.47 2.05 10.66
CA SER A 117 0.71 2.90 10.89
C SER A 117 0.37 4.39 11.02
N GLY A 118 -0.48 4.94 10.15
CA GLY A 118 -0.93 6.33 10.23
C GLY A 118 -1.74 6.65 11.48
N LEU A 119 -2.60 5.73 11.93
CA LEU A 119 -3.43 5.90 13.13
C LEU A 119 -2.58 5.81 14.40
N VAL A 120 -1.60 4.91 14.43
CA VAL A 120 -0.58 4.84 15.49
C VAL A 120 0.13 6.19 15.62
N ALA A 121 0.59 6.77 14.50
CA ALA A 121 1.28 8.05 14.50
C ALA A 121 0.39 9.19 15.01
N ALA A 122 -0.87 9.25 14.57
CA ALA A 122 -1.82 10.30 14.95
C ALA A 122 -2.15 10.27 16.45
N ILE A 123 -2.49 9.09 16.99
CA ILE A 123 -2.83 8.94 18.41
C ILE A 123 -1.60 9.19 19.29
N SER A 124 -0.42 8.72 18.86
CA SER A 124 0.82 8.96 19.61
C SER A 124 1.20 10.43 19.64
N ALA A 125 1.00 11.14 18.52
CA ALA A 125 1.21 12.59 18.43
C ALA A 125 0.25 13.34 19.36
N ALA A 126 -1.04 13.00 19.34
CA ALA A 126 -2.04 13.59 20.22
C ALA A 126 -1.72 13.38 21.71
N ALA A 127 -1.32 12.15 22.08
CA ALA A 127 -0.92 11.84 23.45
C ALA A 127 0.30 12.65 23.88
N ALA A 128 1.31 12.77 23.01
CA ALA A 128 2.51 13.55 23.26
C ALA A 128 2.17 15.04 23.46
N THR A 129 1.39 15.64 22.57
CA THR A 129 1.04 17.08 22.66
C THR A 129 0.16 17.41 23.86
N LEU A 130 -0.86 16.60 24.14
CA LEU A 130 -1.72 16.80 25.32
C LEU A 130 -0.91 16.69 26.61
N THR A 131 0.01 15.72 26.67
CA THR A 131 0.92 15.57 27.80
C THR A 131 1.75 16.83 28.02
N ASN A 132 2.26 17.46 26.96
CA ASN A 132 3.03 18.70 27.08
C ASN A 132 2.20 19.82 27.73
N THR A 133 1.02 20.10 27.19
CA THR A 133 0.14 21.18 27.66
C THR A 133 -0.24 20.97 29.12
N VAL A 134 -0.67 19.76 29.49
CA VAL A 134 -1.07 19.43 30.87
C VAL A 134 0.11 19.57 31.83
N LEU A 135 1.28 19.02 31.48
CA LEU A 135 2.45 19.05 32.37
C LEU A 135 3.03 20.45 32.51
N VAL A 136 3.05 21.25 31.44
CA VAL A 136 3.54 22.63 31.50
C VAL A 136 2.63 23.50 32.36
N LEU A 137 1.30 23.43 32.17
CA LEU A 137 0.35 24.18 32.99
C LEU A 137 0.43 23.76 34.47
N SER A 138 0.56 22.46 34.74
CA SER A 138 0.71 21.93 36.09
C SER A 138 2.03 22.39 36.72
N ALA A 139 3.14 22.34 35.97
CA ALA A 139 4.44 22.76 36.44
C ALA A 139 4.52 24.27 36.68
N LEU A 140 3.87 25.09 35.84
CA LEU A 140 3.77 26.53 36.06
C LEU A 140 3.07 26.84 37.39
N LYS A 141 1.96 26.14 37.68
CA LYS A 141 1.23 26.32 38.94
C LYS A 141 2.05 25.91 40.18
N LEU A 142 2.89 24.88 40.06
CA LEU A 142 3.65 24.31 41.17
C LEU A 142 5.01 24.99 41.40
N PHE A 143 5.69 25.41 40.33
CA PHE A 143 7.10 25.78 40.38
C PHE A 143 7.40 27.22 39.96
N SER A 144 6.40 27.99 39.50
CA SER A 144 6.62 29.39 39.12
C SER A 144 6.28 30.35 40.26
N VAL A 145 7.32 30.82 40.95
CA VAL A 145 7.22 31.80 42.05
C VAL A 145 6.57 33.12 41.59
N VAL A 146 6.87 33.55 40.35
CA VAL A 146 6.33 34.79 39.77
C VAL A 146 4.82 34.70 39.54
N LEU A 147 4.35 33.55 39.05
CA LEU A 147 2.94 33.34 38.72
C LEU A 147 2.09 33.09 39.96
N THR A 148 2.65 32.48 41.01
CA THR A 148 1.97 32.30 42.30
C THR A 148 1.73 33.61 43.05
N GLY A 149 2.58 34.62 42.84
CA GLY A 149 2.43 35.94 43.45
C GLY A 149 1.49 36.90 42.69
N LEU A 150 1.16 36.59 41.43
CA LEU A 150 0.38 37.47 40.54
C LEU A 150 -0.69 36.67 39.78
N PRO A 151 -1.89 36.48 40.37
CA PRO A 151 -2.94 35.61 39.82
C PRO A 151 -3.39 35.96 38.40
N LEU A 152 -3.42 37.26 38.05
CA LEU A 152 -3.78 37.72 36.71
C LEU A 152 -2.79 37.24 35.65
N LEU A 153 -1.47 37.28 35.94
CA LEU A 153 -0.45 36.73 35.06
C LEU A 153 -0.61 35.21 34.93
N GLY A 154 -0.93 34.52 36.03
CA GLY A 154 -1.26 33.08 36.03
C GLY A 154 -2.32 32.72 34.98
N THR A 155 -3.44 33.44 34.98
CA THR A 155 -4.55 33.24 34.03
C THR A 155 -4.15 33.56 32.59
N ILE A 156 -3.36 34.61 32.36
CA ILE A 156 -2.88 34.96 31.02
C ILE A 156 -2.01 33.83 30.44
N TYR A 157 -1.02 33.34 31.20
CA TYR A 157 -0.18 32.23 30.75
C TYR A 157 -0.99 30.95 30.52
N ALA A 158 -1.93 30.64 31.41
CA ALA A 158 -2.80 29.48 31.26
C ALA A 158 -3.63 29.56 29.98
N THR A 159 -4.15 30.75 29.65
CA THR A 159 -4.93 31.00 28.43
C THR A 159 -4.06 30.89 27.18
N LEU A 160 -2.89 31.54 27.16
CA LEU A 160 -1.97 31.49 26.02
C LEU A 160 -1.50 30.06 25.73
N ILE A 161 -1.08 29.32 26.75
CA ILE A 161 -0.62 27.94 26.62
C ILE A 161 -1.78 27.00 26.26
N GLY A 162 -2.97 27.23 26.81
CA GLY A 162 -4.16 26.44 26.49
C GLY A 162 -4.59 26.59 25.02
N VAL A 163 -4.64 27.84 24.52
CA VAL A 163 -4.94 28.12 23.12
C VAL A 163 -3.88 27.51 22.20
N ASN A 164 -2.60 27.70 22.51
CA ASN A 164 -1.51 27.11 21.72
C ASN A 164 -1.57 25.59 21.71
N GLY A 165 -1.80 24.97 22.86
CA GLY A 165 -1.93 23.53 22.99
C GLY A 165 -3.03 22.95 22.10
N SER A 166 -4.12 23.69 21.87
CA SER A 166 -5.19 23.26 20.96
C SER A 166 -4.76 23.29 19.48
N ILE A 167 -4.03 24.32 19.07
CA ILE A 167 -3.50 24.47 17.71
C ILE A 167 -2.42 23.41 17.45
N GLU A 168 -1.49 23.26 18.39
CA GLU A 168 -0.41 22.28 18.37
C GLU A 168 -0.94 20.85 18.27
N LEU A 169 -2.01 20.53 19.00
CA LEU A 169 -2.67 19.22 18.95
C LEU A 169 -3.21 18.92 17.54
N VAL A 170 -3.95 19.86 16.95
CA VAL A 170 -4.51 19.70 15.59
C VAL A 170 -3.38 19.54 14.58
N ALA A 171 -2.36 20.39 14.64
CA ALA A 171 -1.20 20.31 13.77
C ALA A 171 -0.47 18.96 13.90
N ALA A 172 -0.27 18.47 15.13
CA ALA A 172 0.41 17.19 15.37
C ALA A 172 -0.37 16.00 14.82
N ILE A 173 -1.69 15.96 15.02
CA ILE A 173 -2.56 14.88 14.52
C ILE A 173 -2.51 14.80 12.99
N LEU A 174 -2.44 15.95 12.30
CA LEU A 174 -2.42 16.00 10.84
C LEU A 174 -1.02 15.77 10.26
N LEU A 175 0.01 16.42 10.81
CA LEU A 175 1.35 16.46 10.21
C LEU A 175 2.20 15.24 10.58
N VAL A 176 2.14 14.75 11.82
CA VAL A 176 3.01 13.63 12.26
C VAL A 176 2.78 12.37 11.43
N PRO A 177 1.54 11.91 11.15
CA PRO A 177 1.32 10.73 10.30
C PRO A 177 1.88 10.90 8.90
N VAL A 178 1.71 12.08 8.30
CA VAL A 178 2.18 12.39 6.95
C VAL A 178 3.71 12.38 6.90
N ILE A 179 4.36 13.03 7.86
CA ILE A 179 5.82 13.08 7.95
C ILE A 179 6.37 11.67 8.17
N VAL A 180 5.85 10.93 9.15
CA VAL A 180 6.28 9.55 9.43
C VAL A 180 6.13 8.66 8.20
N ALA A 181 5.02 8.77 7.46
CA ALA A 181 4.84 8.03 6.21
C ALA A 181 5.85 8.43 5.13
N ALA A 182 6.23 9.72 5.05
CA ALA A 182 7.19 10.22 4.09
C ALA A 182 8.63 9.78 4.38
N VAL A 183 9.04 9.77 5.66
CA VAL A 183 10.44 9.51 6.07
C VAL A 183 10.73 8.08 6.53
N SER A 184 9.69 7.25 6.74
CA SER A 184 9.89 5.87 7.13
C SER A 184 10.68 5.11 6.04
N PRO A 185 11.71 4.32 6.43
CA PRO A 185 12.50 3.57 5.47
C PRO A 185 11.58 2.62 4.72
N ARG A 186 11.55 2.76 3.41
CA ARG A 186 10.67 1.98 2.56
C ARG A 186 11.30 0.60 2.38
N GLU A 187 10.66 -0.40 2.98
CA GLU A 187 11.15 -1.77 2.98
C GLU A 187 11.15 -2.36 1.56
N LEU A 188 12.18 -3.15 1.27
CA LEU A 188 12.19 -4.03 0.11
C LEU A 188 11.43 -5.30 0.51
N VAL A 189 10.28 -5.52 -0.12
CA VAL A 189 9.40 -6.65 0.18
C VAL A 189 9.30 -7.52 -1.06
N LEU A 190 9.46 -8.83 -0.88
CA LEU A 190 9.24 -9.80 -1.93
C LEU A 190 7.83 -10.37 -1.78
N GLY A 191 6.98 -10.13 -2.77
CA GLY A 191 5.69 -10.77 -2.90
C GLY A 191 5.79 -12.03 -3.74
N ILE A 192 5.14 -13.11 -3.31
CA ILE A 192 5.11 -14.37 -4.03
C ILE A 192 3.65 -14.83 -4.12
N ASP A 193 3.14 -14.97 -5.34
CA ASP A 193 1.85 -15.59 -5.64
C ASP A 193 2.10 -17.03 -6.08
N ILE A 194 1.78 -17.99 -5.21
CA ILE A 194 1.88 -19.43 -5.48
C ILE A 194 0.49 -19.91 -5.90
N GLY A 195 0.17 -19.73 -7.18
CA GLY A 195 -1.10 -20.16 -7.76
C GLY A 195 -1.14 -21.67 -8.03
N ALA A 196 -2.29 -22.15 -8.50
CA ALA A 196 -2.47 -23.57 -8.84
C ALA A 196 -1.60 -24.03 -10.01
N SER A 197 -1.37 -23.17 -11.01
CA SER A 197 -0.58 -23.51 -12.20
C SER A 197 0.75 -22.79 -12.29
N THR A 198 0.90 -21.62 -11.66
CA THR A 198 2.09 -20.77 -11.84
C THR A 198 2.48 -20.08 -10.54
N THR A 199 3.78 -19.95 -10.31
CA THR A 199 4.35 -19.16 -9.21
C THR A 199 4.94 -17.86 -9.75
N LYS A 200 4.57 -16.72 -9.16
CA LYS A 200 5.07 -15.40 -9.56
C LYS A 200 5.71 -14.67 -8.40
N PHE A 201 6.85 -14.04 -8.68
CA PHE A 201 7.63 -13.25 -7.75
C PHE A 201 7.56 -11.78 -8.17
N ALA A 202 7.38 -10.89 -7.20
CA ALA A 202 7.41 -9.45 -7.41
C ALA A 202 8.18 -8.77 -6.29
N LEU A 203 9.27 -8.09 -6.66
CA LEU A 203 10.07 -7.30 -5.73
C LEU A 203 9.53 -5.88 -5.69
N VAL A 204 9.04 -5.45 -4.54
CA VAL A 204 8.40 -4.15 -4.36
C VAL A 204 9.21 -3.28 -3.41
N LYS A 205 9.48 -2.04 -3.84
CA LYS A 205 10.09 -0.98 -3.03
C LYS A 205 9.33 0.30 -3.29
N ASN A 206 9.02 1.05 -2.24
CA ASN A 206 8.26 2.31 -2.35
C ASN A 206 6.88 2.13 -3.00
N GLY A 207 6.30 0.94 -2.86
CA GLY A 207 5.06 0.56 -3.53
C GLY A 207 5.14 0.54 -5.06
N LYS A 208 6.34 0.47 -5.63
CA LYS A 208 6.57 0.21 -7.06
C LYS A 208 7.18 -1.18 -7.22
N CYS A 209 6.71 -1.92 -8.22
CA CYS A 209 7.39 -3.13 -8.67
C CYS A 209 8.74 -2.73 -9.29
N ILE A 210 9.81 -3.39 -8.89
CA ILE A 210 11.17 -3.15 -9.41
C ILE A 210 11.63 -4.32 -10.27
N LYS A 211 11.17 -5.53 -9.92
CA LYS A 211 11.56 -6.78 -10.59
C LYS A 211 10.42 -7.77 -10.47
N GLU A 212 10.14 -8.47 -11.56
CA GLU A 212 9.16 -9.54 -11.61
C GLU A 212 9.79 -10.79 -12.22
N TYR A 213 9.25 -11.94 -11.84
CA TYR A 213 9.73 -13.23 -12.35
C TYR A 213 8.63 -14.27 -12.23
N ARG A 214 8.34 -14.95 -13.34
CA ARG A 214 7.46 -16.11 -13.37
C ARG A 214 8.35 -17.34 -13.29
N LYS A 215 8.08 -18.23 -12.34
CA LYS A 215 8.78 -19.51 -12.23
C LYS A 215 8.47 -20.38 -13.46
N PRO A 216 9.46 -20.85 -14.23
CA PRO A 216 9.28 -21.92 -15.22
C PRO A 216 8.81 -23.20 -14.54
N ASP A 217 8.04 -24.04 -15.23
CA ASP A 217 7.42 -25.21 -14.61
C ASP A 217 8.45 -26.25 -14.15
N GLU A 218 9.55 -26.40 -14.90
CA GLU A 218 10.64 -27.32 -14.61
C GLU A 218 11.52 -26.89 -13.43
N GLN A 219 11.48 -25.60 -13.07
CA GLN A 219 12.31 -25.06 -12.00
C GLN A 219 11.68 -25.33 -10.62
N SER A 220 12.50 -25.76 -9.64
CA SER A 220 12.05 -25.87 -8.25
C SER A 220 11.74 -24.49 -7.64
N PHE A 221 10.96 -24.45 -6.56
CA PHE A 221 10.64 -23.20 -5.88
C PHE A 221 11.90 -22.56 -5.26
N GLU A 222 12.75 -23.38 -4.67
CA GLU A 222 14.00 -22.96 -4.03
C GLU A 222 14.97 -22.36 -5.05
N ASP A 223 15.18 -23.04 -6.18
CA ASP A 223 16.07 -22.54 -7.24
C ASP A 223 15.53 -21.25 -7.85
N ALA A 224 14.20 -21.13 -7.98
CA ALA A 224 13.54 -19.92 -8.45
C ALA A 224 13.73 -18.74 -7.51
N LEU A 225 13.63 -18.98 -6.20
CA LEU A 225 13.86 -17.95 -5.19
C LEU A 225 15.34 -17.52 -5.17
N ASP A 226 16.25 -18.47 -5.29
CA ASP A 226 17.69 -18.21 -5.31
C ASP A 226 18.12 -17.48 -6.60
N SER A 227 17.60 -17.89 -7.77
CA SER A 227 17.85 -17.23 -9.07
C SER A 227 17.24 -15.83 -9.13
N PHE A 228 16.07 -15.64 -8.52
CA PHE A 228 15.44 -14.32 -8.44
C PHE A 228 16.28 -13.34 -7.62
N GLY A 229 16.86 -13.82 -6.53
CA GLY A 229 17.67 -13.03 -5.60
C GLY A 229 16.81 -12.23 -4.62
N TYR A 230 17.13 -12.34 -3.34
CA TYR A 230 16.41 -11.71 -2.23
C TYR A 230 17.32 -10.85 -1.34
N ALA A 231 18.45 -10.39 -1.88
CA ALA A 231 19.38 -9.54 -1.15
C ALA A 231 18.70 -8.24 -0.70
N GLY A 232 18.77 -7.95 0.60
CA GLY A 232 18.19 -6.75 1.21
C GLY A 232 16.67 -6.81 1.43
N VAL A 233 16.00 -7.91 1.08
CA VAL A 233 14.58 -8.12 1.37
C VAL A 233 14.38 -8.18 2.89
N LYS A 234 13.43 -7.39 3.40
CA LYS A 234 13.13 -7.33 4.84
C LYS A 234 12.01 -8.27 5.25
N ARG A 235 11.12 -8.60 4.31
CA ARG A 235 9.97 -9.46 4.52
C ARG A 235 9.56 -10.11 3.21
N ILE A 236 9.07 -11.33 3.30
CA ILE A 236 8.42 -12.05 2.21
C ILE A 236 6.91 -12.12 2.50
N ALA A 237 6.09 -11.81 1.51
CA ALA A 237 4.65 -11.95 1.58
C ALA A 237 4.22 -13.03 0.59
N VAL A 238 3.66 -14.13 1.08
CA VAL A 238 3.16 -15.22 0.26
C VAL A 238 1.64 -15.17 0.17
N THR A 239 1.10 -15.52 -0.99
CA THR A 239 -0.34 -15.61 -1.26
C THR A 239 -0.61 -16.66 -2.33
N GLY A 240 -1.87 -16.83 -2.70
CA GLY A 240 -2.31 -17.89 -3.60
C GLY A 240 -2.54 -19.21 -2.87
N VAL A 241 -3.33 -20.08 -3.46
CA VAL A 241 -3.70 -21.39 -2.87
C VAL A 241 -2.50 -22.25 -2.44
N GLY A 242 -1.40 -22.20 -3.21
CA GLY A 242 -0.17 -22.95 -2.92
C GLY A 242 0.66 -22.35 -1.80
N SER A 243 0.35 -21.13 -1.33
CA SER A 243 1.02 -20.58 -0.15
C SER A 243 0.79 -21.41 1.10
N SER A 244 -0.32 -22.16 1.17
CA SER A 244 -0.65 -23.05 2.29
C SER A 244 0.44 -24.09 2.60
N PHE A 245 1.28 -24.45 1.63
CA PHE A 245 2.41 -25.36 1.82
C PHE A 245 3.66 -24.70 2.43
N ILE A 246 3.71 -23.36 2.48
CA ILE A 246 4.82 -22.61 3.05
C ILE A 246 4.66 -22.50 4.56
N THR A 247 5.54 -23.16 5.29
CA THR A 247 5.60 -23.08 6.76
C THR A 247 6.83 -22.31 7.22
N GLY A 248 6.64 -21.43 8.20
CA GLY A 248 7.71 -20.62 8.77
C GLY A 248 8.30 -19.57 7.83
N ASN A 249 9.55 -19.20 8.10
CA ASN A 249 10.29 -18.14 7.39
C ASN A 249 11.09 -18.72 6.22
N LEU A 250 11.00 -18.09 5.05
CA LEU A 250 11.74 -18.51 3.86
C LEU A 250 13.16 -17.92 3.91
N LYS A 251 14.18 -18.79 3.81
CA LYS A 251 15.60 -18.40 3.86
C LYS A 251 15.96 -17.50 5.06
N GLY A 252 15.29 -17.71 6.20
CA GLY A 252 15.47 -16.91 7.42
C GLY A 252 14.85 -15.51 7.40
N ILE A 253 14.14 -15.14 6.32
CA ILE A 253 13.46 -13.84 6.18
C ILE A 253 12.03 -13.99 6.73
N PRO A 254 11.54 -13.02 7.54
CA PRO A 254 10.16 -13.02 8.02
C PRO A 254 9.15 -13.22 6.87
N THR A 255 8.38 -14.30 6.92
CA THR A 255 7.37 -14.64 5.91
C THR A 255 5.97 -14.47 6.50
N VAL A 256 5.09 -13.81 5.75
CA VAL A 256 3.69 -13.60 6.15
C VAL A 256 2.75 -14.08 5.04
N HIS A 257 1.70 -14.78 5.45
CA HIS A 257 0.61 -15.19 4.56
C HIS A 257 -0.39 -14.05 4.39
N LYS A 258 -0.80 -13.80 3.15
CA LYS A 258 -1.80 -12.80 2.80
C LYS A 258 -2.92 -13.46 2.00
N ASP A 259 -4.15 -13.06 2.30
CA ASP A 259 -5.34 -13.47 1.56
C ASP A 259 -5.22 -13.09 0.06
N GLU A 260 -5.61 -14.01 -0.81
CA GLU A 260 -5.46 -13.87 -2.26
C GLU A 260 -6.34 -12.74 -2.80
N PHE A 261 -7.60 -12.67 -2.40
CA PHE A 261 -8.53 -11.64 -2.87
C PHE A 261 -8.10 -10.24 -2.44
N THR A 262 -7.60 -10.12 -1.20
CA THR A 262 -7.03 -8.87 -0.68
C THR A 262 -5.77 -8.48 -1.44
N SER A 263 -4.92 -9.45 -1.78
CA SER A 263 -3.69 -9.24 -2.54
C SER A 263 -4.00 -8.80 -3.99
N VAL A 264 -4.85 -9.53 -4.71
CA VAL A 264 -5.37 -9.16 -6.04
C VAL A 264 -5.93 -7.73 -6.00
N SER A 265 -6.77 -7.43 -5.01
CA SER A 265 -7.42 -6.11 -4.90
C SER A 265 -6.42 -4.98 -4.71
N ARG A 266 -5.45 -5.17 -3.81
CA ARG A 266 -4.40 -4.17 -3.53
C ARG A 266 -3.51 -3.96 -4.74
N GLY A 267 -3.10 -5.04 -5.40
CA GLY A 267 -2.31 -5.00 -6.62
C GLY A 267 -3.02 -4.24 -7.74
N ALA A 268 -4.23 -4.68 -8.09
CA ALA A 268 -5.02 -4.08 -9.15
C ALA A 268 -5.32 -2.58 -8.89
N THR A 269 -5.68 -2.22 -7.65
CA THR A 269 -5.91 -0.82 -7.26
C THR A 269 -4.65 0.02 -7.40
N LYS A 270 -3.50 -0.52 -6.96
CA LYS A 270 -2.22 0.21 -7.00
C LYS A 270 -1.76 0.44 -8.43
N LEU A 271 -1.84 -0.58 -9.28
CA LEU A 271 -1.37 -0.54 -10.66
C LEU A 271 -2.28 0.33 -11.53
N SER A 272 -3.59 0.17 -11.42
CA SER A 272 -4.57 0.95 -12.21
C SER A 272 -4.78 2.38 -11.72
N LYS A 273 -4.47 2.66 -10.44
CA LYS A 273 -4.82 3.91 -9.72
C LYS A 273 -6.32 4.21 -9.77
N LYS A 274 -7.16 3.18 -9.94
CA LYS A 274 -8.62 3.31 -9.93
C LYS A 274 -9.19 2.78 -8.63
N LEU A 275 -10.12 3.54 -8.09
CA LEU A 275 -10.99 3.13 -7.00
C LEU A 275 -12.40 2.95 -7.56
N ASN A 276 -13.23 2.19 -6.87
CA ASN A 276 -14.61 1.91 -7.29
C ASN A 276 -14.72 1.13 -8.62
N THR A 277 -14.04 -0.01 -8.72
CA THR A 277 -13.99 -0.85 -9.92
C THR A 277 -14.37 -2.30 -9.63
N LEU A 278 -14.63 -3.06 -10.70
CA LEU A 278 -14.56 -4.52 -10.68
C LEU A 278 -13.16 -4.95 -11.11
N VAL A 279 -12.56 -5.92 -10.41
CA VAL A 279 -11.30 -6.56 -10.81
C VAL A 279 -11.61 -7.97 -11.25
N VAL A 280 -11.11 -8.34 -12.42
CA VAL A 280 -11.20 -9.68 -12.99
C VAL A 280 -9.80 -10.25 -13.01
N SER A 281 -9.57 -11.29 -12.21
CA SER A 281 -8.27 -11.97 -12.14
C SER A 281 -8.33 -13.25 -12.94
N ILE A 282 -7.70 -13.26 -14.12
CA ILE A 282 -7.63 -14.41 -15.03
C ILE A 282 -6.33 -15.19 -14.76
N GLY A 283 -6.46 -16.24 -13.95
CA GLY A 283 -5.41 -17.22 -13.69
C GLY A 283 -5.75 -18.56 -14.34
N THR A 284 -5.58 -19.66 -13.59
CA THR A 284 -6.04 -21.00 -14.01
C THR A 284 -7.55 -21.00 -14.28
N GLY A 285 -8.33 -20.43 -13.36
CA GLY A 285 -9.71 -19.97 -13.58
C GLY A 285 -9.81 -18.46 -13.44
N THR A 286 -11.03 -17.93 -13.40
CA THR A 286 -11.26 -16.48 -13.30
C THR A 286 -12.06 -16.13 -12.05
N SER A 287 -11.61 -15.12 -11.30
CA SER A 287 -12.34 -14.57 -10.16
C SER A 287 -12.72 -13.11 -10.37
N PHE A 288 -13.88 -12.73 -9.82
CA PHE A 288 -14.44 -11.39 -9.89
C PHE A 288 -14.44 -10.78 -8.48
N THR A 289 -13.73 -9.68 -8.30
CA THR A 289 -13.60 -9.00 -7.01
C THR A 289 -14.04 -7.55 -7.13
N ARG A 290 -14.95 -7.11 -6.27
CA ARG A 290 -15.44 -5.74 -6.24
C ARG A 290 -14.60 -4.91 -5.28
N ILE A 291 -14.16 -3.73 -5.72
CA ILE A 291 -13.33 -2.81 -4.91
C ILE A 291 -13.99 -1.45 -4.80
N THR A 292 -14.28 -1.01 -3.57
CA THR A 292 -14.68 0.37 -3.25
C THR A 292 -13.58 1.06 -2.44
N PRO A 293 -13.64 2.39 -2.21
CA PRO A 293 -12.68 3.09 -1.36
C PRO A 293 -12.58 2.54 0.07
N ILE A 294 -13.59 1.80 0.53
CA ILE A 294 -13.73 1.36 1.93
C ILE A 294 -13.51 -0.14 2.07
N ARG A 295 -13.91 -0.95 1.08
CA ARG A 295 -13.86 -2.43 1.17
C ARG A 295 -13.62 -3.10 -0.18
N ALA A 296 -13.11 -4.32 -0.13
CA ALA A 296 -13.08 -5.23 -1.27
C ALA A 296 -13.75 -6.56 -0.88
N TRP A 297 -14.44 -7.20 -1.82
CA TRP A 297 -15.08 -8.51 -1.59
C TRP A 297 -15.20 -9.31 -2.89
N HIS A 298 -15.18 -10.64 -2.76
CA HIS A 298 -15.39 -11.57 -3.86
C HIS A 298 -16.85 -11.55 -4.31
N VAL A 299 -17.09 -11.37 -5.61
CA VAL A 299 -18.41 -11.36 -6.23
C VAL A 299 -18.79 -12.76 -6.73
N GLY A 300 -17.82 -13.50 -7.27
CA GLY A 300 -18.01 -14.81 -7.86
C GLY A 300 -16.81 -15.22 -8.70
N GLY A 301 -16.89 -16.35 -9.38
CA GLY A 301 -15.83 -16.86 -10.24
C GLY A 301 -16.35 -17.86 -11.27
N THR A 302 -15.47 -18.24 -12.19
CA THR A 302 -15.74 -19.20 -13.26
C THR A 302 -14.50 -20.05 -13.53
N GLY A 303 -14.71 -21.28 -14.02
CA GLY A 303 -13.63 -22.16 -14.47
C GLY A 303 -13.00 -21.74 -15.79
N LEU A 304 -13.56 -20.75 -16.49
CA LEU A 304 -12.95 -20.19 -17.70
C LEU A 304 -11.69 -19.41 -17.34
N GLY A 305 -10.56 -19.75 -17.98
CA GLY A 305 -9.27 -19.12 -17.71
C GLY A 305 -8.15 -19.82 -18.45
N GLY A 306 -6.91 -19.58 -18.02
CA GLY A 306 -5.71 -20.14 -18.64
C GLY A 306 -5.64 -21.67 -18.56
N GLY A 307 -6.21 -22.28 -17.52
CA GLY A 307 -6.22 -23.75 -17.37
C GLY A 307 -7.07 -24.43 -18.45
N MET A 308 -8.26 -23.89 -18.72
CA MET A 308 -9.12 -24.36 -19.81
C MET A 308 -8.48 -24.07 -21.17
N LEU A 309 -7.90 -22.88 -21.36
CA LEU A 309 -7.24 -22.49 -22.60
C LEU A 309 -6.09 -23.46 -22.93
N MET A 310 -5.23 -23.79 -21.97
CA MET A 310 -4.15 -24.76 -22.10
C MET A 310 -4.68 -26.18 -22.38
N GLY A 311 -5.69 -26.63 -21.63
CA GLY A 311 -6.24 -27.98 -21.78
C GLY A 311 -6.97 -28.22 -23.11
N LEU A 312 -7.68 -27.21 -23.62
CA LEU A 312 -8.36 -27.33 -24.92
C LEU A 312 -7.40 -27.10 -26.10
N SER A 313 -6.45 -26.18 -25.99
CA SER A 313 -5.43 -25.97 -27.03
C SER A 313 -4.58 -27.21 -27.26
N SER A 314 -4.28 -28.00 -26.22
CA SER A 314 -3.53 -29.24 -26.41
C SER A 314 -4.27 -30.26 -27.27
N ARG A 315 -5.61 -30.18 -27.33
CA ARG A 315 -6.45 -31.08 -28.12
C ARG A 315 -6.83 -30.52 -29.48
N LEU A 316 -7.20 -29.25 -29.53
CA LEU A 316 -7.72 -28.60 -30.73
C LEU A 316 -6.62 -27.96 -31.58
N CYS A 317 -5.52 -27.55 -30.93
CA CYS A 317 -4.38 -26.92 -31.57
C CYS A 317 -3.12 -27.79 -31.40
N GLY A 318 -3.17 -28.97 -30.80
CA GLY A 318 -2.00 -29.83 -30.63
C GLY A 318 -0.82 -29.21 -29.86
N THR A 319 -1.04 -28.15 -29.06
CA THR A 319 -0.02 -27.55 -28.20
C THR A 319 -0.57 -27.21 -26.83
N GLY A 320 0.18 -27.55 -25.78
CA GLY A 320 -0.07 -27.07 -24.41
C GLY A 320 0.86 -25.92 -24.02
N ASP A 321 1.76 -25.50 -24.92
CA ASP A 321 2.63 -24.37 -24.68
C ASP A 321 1.86 -23.07 -24.91
N MET A 322 1.73 -22.28 -23.85
CA MET A 322 0.98 -21.03 -23.87
C MET A 322 1.66 -19.94 -24.73
N GLU A 323 2.98 -19.97 -24.88
CA GLU A 323 3.71 -19.02 -25.73
C GLU A 323 3.50 -19.36 -27.22
N GLU A 324 3.55 -20.65 -27.56
CA GLU A 324 3.20 -21.13 -28.90
C GLU A 324 1.73 -20.80 -29.22
N LEU A 325 0.82 -21.07 -28.29
CA LEU A 325 -0.61 -20.76 -28.45
C LEU A 325 -0.85 -19.27 -28.68
N GLN A 326 -0.19 -18.39 -27.93
CA GLN A 326 -0.28 -16.95 -28.13
C GLN A 326 0.18 -16.55 -29.56
N THR A 327 1.25 -17.19 -30.04
CA THR A 327 1.81 -16.95 -31.38
C THR A 327 0.87 -17.43 -32.49
N LEU A 328 0.24 -18.60 -32.33
CA LEU A 328 -0.77 -19.11 -33.26
C LEU A 328 -1.99 -18.20 -33.29
N ALA A 329 -2.53 -17.85 -32.11
CA ALA A 329 -3.72 -17.02 -31.97
C ALA A 329 -3.53 -15.62 -32.56
N ALA A 330 -2.32 -15.06 -32.50
CA ALA A 330 -2.00 -13.77 -33.10
C ALA A 330 -2.05 -13.77 -34.64
N LYS A 331 -1.93 -14.94 -35.28
CA LYS A 331 -1.96 -15.11 -36.74
C LYS A 331 -3.31 -15.57 -37.28
N GLY A 332 -4.20 -16.02 -36.41
CA GLY A 332 -5.48 -16.60 -36.80
C GLY A 332 -6.52 -15.57 -37.23
N ASP A 333 -7.41 -16.00 -38.11
CA ASP A 333 -8.57 -15.25 -38.56
C ASP A 333 -9.85 -15.72 -37.84
N LEU A 334 -10.42 -14.84 -37.03
CA LEU A 334 -11.69 -15.10 -36.35
C LEU A 334 -12.87 -15.25 -37.32
N HIS A 335 -12.82 -14.63 -38.50
CA HIS A 335 -13.89 -14.72 -39.50
C HIS A 335 -14.09 -16.16 -40.01
N ALA A 336 -13.02 -16.96 -39.99
CA ALA A 336 -13.03 -18.36 -40.42
C ALA A 336 -13.63 -19.31 -39.37
N ILE A 337 -13.72 -18.91 -38.10
CA ILE A 337 -14.07 -19.80 -36.97
C ILE A 337 -15.35 -19.37 -36.26
N ASP A 338 -15.54 -18.07 -36.07
CA ASP A 338 -16.71 -17.54 -35.37
C ASP A 338 -17.83 -17.19 -36.37
N LEU A 339 -19.07 -17.48 -35.98
CA LEU A 339 -20.24 -16.96 -36.67
C LEU A 339 -20.48 -15.52 -36.22
N GLN A 340 -20.55 -14.60 -37.18
CA GLN A 340 -20.70 -13.17 -36.95
C GLN A 340 -22.04 -12.66 -37.47
N LEU A 341 -22.43 -11.47 -37.04
CA LEU A 341 -23.72 -10.91 -37.40
C LEU A 341 -23.89 -10.75 -38.92
N LYS A 342 -22.83 -10.33 -39.62
CA LYS A 342 -22.82 -10.21 -41.09
C LYS A 342 -23.09 -11.53 -41.84
N ASP A 343 -22.90 -12.68 -41.20
CA ASP A 343 -23.15 -13.99 -41.82
C ASP A 343 -24.62 -14.39 -41.79
N VAL A 344 -25.42 -13.79 -40.90
CA VAL A 344 -26.81 -14.18 -40.63
C VAL A 344 -27.81 -13.05 -40.81
N PHE A 345 -27.35 -11.83 -41.08
CA PHE A 345 -28.19 -10.65 -41.17
C PHE A 345 -27.69 -9.65 -42.22
N GLU A 346 -28.51 -9.41 -43.24
CA GLU A 346 -28.31 -8.37 -44.24
C GLU A 346 -28.97 -7.06 -43.76
N GLY A 347 -28.25 -6.29 -42.94
CA GLY A 347 -28.72 -5.00 -42.44
C GLY A 347 -27.85 -4.45 -41.30
N THR A 348 -28.24 -3.30 -40.74
CA THR A 348 -27.60 -2.74 -39.54
C THR A 348 -28.54 -2.82 -38.34
N LEU A 349 -28.12 -3.52 -37.29
CA LEU A 349 -28.79 -3.46 -35.99
C LEU A 349 -28.22 -2.29 -35.18
N SER A 350 -29.09 -1.51 -34.52
CA SER A 350 -28.62 -0.42 -33.67
C SER A 350 -27.75 -0.98 -32.53
N HIS A 351 -26.59 -0.34 -32.31
CA HIS A 351 -25.61 -0.70 -31.27
C HIS A 351 -24.83 -2.02 -31.48
N LEU A 352 -24.97 -2.70 -32.62
CA LEU A 352 -24.18 -3.89 -32.97
C LEU A 352 -23.33 -3.64 -34.22
N THR A 353 -22.08 -4.11 -34.20
CA THR A 353 -21.19 -4.10 -35.37
C THR A 353 -21.42 -5.34 -36.23
N PRO A 354 -21.22 -5.28 -37.56
CA PRO A 354 -21.35 -6.46 -38.44
C PRO A 354 -20.42 -7.61 -38.07
N ASP A 355 -19.25 -7.30 -37.48
CA ASP A 355 -18.27 -8.29 -37.03
C ASP A 355 -18.55 -8.85 -35.62
N ALA A 356 -19.62 -8.40 -34.96
CA ALA A 356 -19.99 -8.91 -33.64
C ALA A 356 -20.25 -10.41 -33.68
N THR A 357 -19.63 -11.16 -32.76
CA THR A 357 -19.82 -12.60 -32.66
C THR A 357 -21.25 -12.94 -32.24
N VAL A 358 -21.90 -13.80 -33.04
CA VAL A 358 -23.20 -14.42 -32.74
C VAL A 358 -22.98 -15.74 -32.00
N ALA A 359 -22.06 -16.57 -32.50
CA ALA A 359 -21.69 -17.84 -31.87
C ALA A 359 -20.20 -18.14 -32.07
N ASN A 360 -19.46 -18.25 -30.96
CA ASN A 360 -18.04 -18.61 -31.01
C ASN A 360 -17.87 -20.03 -31.56
N MET A 361 -16.84 -20.22 -32.39
CA MET A 361 -16.40 -21.50 -32.96
C MET A 361 -17.44 -22.26 -33.80
N SER A 362 -18.54 -21.61 -34.21
CA SER A 362 -19.61 -22.28 -34.96
C SER A 362 -19.23 -22.67 -36.40
N LYS A 363 -18.17 -22.08 -36.97
CA LYS A 363 -17.65 -22.43 -38.30
C LYS A 363 -16.48 -23.44 -38.24
N LEU A 364 -16.13 -23.91 -37.04
CA LEU A 364 -15.04 -24.88 -36.84
C LEU A 364 -15.29 -26.16 -37.65
N SER A 365 -14.26 -26.61 -38.37
CA SER A 365 -14.30 -27.85 -39.15
C SER A 365 -12.93 -28.54 -39.14
N ASP A 366 -12.88 -29.78 -39.62
CA ASP A 366 -11.62 -30.53 -39.75
C ASP A 366 -10.61 -29.88 -40.72
N ALA A 367 -11.07 -28.97 -41.59
CA ALA A 367 -10.23 -28.22 -42.53
C ALA A 367 -9.73 -26.88 -41.97
N SER A 368 -10.14 -26.50 -40.75
CA SER A 368 -9.77 -25.23 -40.14
C SER A 368 -8.26 -25.14 -39.86
N MET A 369 -7.67 -23.98 -40.17
CA MET A 369 -6.27 -23.73 -39.88
C MET A 369 -6.05 -23.67 -38.36
N ARG A 370 -4.91 -24.21 -37.92
CA ARG A 370 -4.55 -24.30 -36.51
C ARG A 370 -4.50 -22.93 -35.82
N GLU A 371 -4.02 -21.92 -36.54
CA GLU A 371 -3.94 -20.52 -36.13
C GLU A 371 -5.35 -19.95 -35.86
N ASP A 372 -6.29 -20.21 -36.76
CA ASP A 372 -7.67 -19.73 -36.63
C ASP A 372 -8.34 -20.39 -35.43
N VAL A 373 -8.16 -21.70 -35.25
CA VAL A 373 -8.69 -22.43 -34.08
C VAL A 373 -8.13 -21.84 -32.78
N ALA A 374 -6.83 -21.56 -32.72
CA ALA A 374 -6.20 -20.91 -31.57
C ALA A 374 -6.79 -19.52 -31.29
N ALA A 375 -7.02 -18.72 -32.33
CA ALA A 375 -7.66 -17.42 -32.20
C ALA A 375 -9.10 -17.55 -31.68
N GLY A 376 -9.90 -18.45 -32.24
CA GLY A 376 -11.28 -18.72 -31.82
C GLY A 376 -11.38 -19.18 -30.36
N LEU A 377 -10.47 -20.06 -29.91
CA LEU A 377 -10.41 -20.47 -28.50
C LEU A 377 -10.16 -19.29 -27.57
N CYS A 378 -9.15 -18.47 -27.89
CA CYS A 378 -8.83 -17.30 -27.09
C CYS A 378 -10.02 -16.33 -27.07
N ASN A 379 -10.63 -16.08 -28.23
CA ASN A 379 -11.76 -15.17 -28.35
C ASN A 379 -12.96 -15.63 -27.52
N MET A 380 -13.33 -16.91 -27.62
CA MET A 380 -14.42 -17.50 -26.84
C MET A 380 -14.21 -17.30 -25.34
N ILE A 381 -13.00 -17.55 -24.84
CA ILE A 381 -12.69 -17.43 -23.40
C ILE A 381 -12.71 -15.96 -22.95
N PHE A 382 -12.04 -15.07 -23.67
CA PHE A 382 -11.97 -13.65 -23.29
C PHE A 382 -13.31 -12.94 -23.44
N GLN A 383 -14.09 -13.19 -24.51
CA GLN A 383 -15.44 -12.64 -24.66
C GLN A 383 -16.36 -13.14 -23.55
N SER A 384 -16.35 -14.44 -23.24
CA SER A 384 -17.17 -15.01 -22.15
C SER A 384 -16.84 -14.37 -20.80
N ILE A 385 -15.55 -14.25 -20.48
CA ILE A 385 -15.08 -13.57 -19.26
C ILE A 385 -15.51 -12.11 -19.25
N GLY A 386 -15.35 -11.40 -20.38
CA GLY A 386 -15.74 -10.00 -20.53
C GLY A 386 -17.23 -9.77 -20.29
N VAL A 387 -18.10 -10.58 -20.89
CA VAL A 387 -19.55 -10.49 -20.72
C VAL A 387 -19.96 -10.80 -19.27
N MET A 388 -19.36 -11.82 -18.65
CA MET A 388 -19.57 -12.10 -17.23
C MET A 388 -19.12 -10.92 -16.35
N ALA A 389 -17.99 -10.30 -16.66
CA ALA A 389 -17.49 -9.12 -15.96
C ALA A 389 -18.46 -7.93 -16.09
N VAL A 390 -19.02 -7.71 -17.28
CA VAL A 390 -20.07 -6.70 -17.52
C VAL A 390 -21.25 -6.95 -16.60
N PHE A 391 -21.79 -8.17 -16.55
CA PHE A 391 -22.94 -8.49 -15.70
C PHE A 391 -22.63 -8.37 -14.22
N ALA A 392 -21.42 -8.76 -13.79
CA ALA A 392 -20.95 -8.55 -12.43
C ALA A 392 -20.82 -7.04 -12.10
N ALA A 393 -20.48 -6.19 -13.08
CA ALA A 393 -20.37 -4.74 -12.89
C ALA A 393 -21.71 -3.99 -12.96
N LYS A 394 -22.71 -4.49 -13.71
CA LYS A 394 -24.00 -3.80 -13.97
C LYS A 394 -24.72 -3.34 -12.71
N ARG A 395 -24.66 -4.10 -11.61
CA ARG A 395 -25.30 -3.75 -10.33
C ARG A 395 -24.56 -2.71 -9.50
N HIS A 396 -23.42 -2.20 -9.97
CA HIS A 396 -22.43 -1.58 -9.10
C HIS A 396 -22.00 -0.15 -9.41
N MET A 397 -22.79 0.62 -10.19
CA MET A 397 -22.50 2.02 -10.54
C MET A 397 -21.04 2.26 -11.00
N THR A 398 -20.46 1.26 -11.67
CA THR A 398 -19.12 1.35 -12.24
C THR A 398 -19.13 0.76 -13.64
N ARG A 399 -18.47 1.44 -14.56
CA ARG A 399 -18.25 0.98 -15.94
C ARG A 399 -16.80 0.59 -16.19
N THR A 400 -15.93 0.74 -15.19
CA THR A 400 -14.50 0.44 -15.31
C THR A 400 -14.19 -0.92 -14.70
N ILE A 401 -13.63 -1.79 -15.52
CA ILE A 401 -13.27 -3.16 -15.18
C ILE A 401 -11.76 -3.30 -15.34
N ILE A 402 -11.06 -3.69 -14.29
CA ILE A 402 -9.62 -3.91 -14.31
C ILE A 402 -9.36 -5.38 -14.54
N MET A 403 -8.58 -5.70 -15.57
CA MET A 403 -8.17 -7.06 -15.91
C MET A 403 -6.75 -7.28 -15.37
N VAL A 404 -6.55 -8.36 -14.62
CA VAL A 404 -5.23 -8.78 -14.12
C VAL A 404 -5.07 -10.29 -14.30
N GLY A 405 -3.83 -10.78 -14.22
CA GLY A 405 -3.54 -12.20 -14.35
C GLY A 405 -2.76 -12.57 -15.62
N THR A 406 -2.36 -13.83 -15.69
CA THR A 406 -1.23 -14.35 -16.48
C THR A 406 -1.33 -14.15 -17.99
N ILE A 407 -2.56 -14.13 -18.53
CA ILE A 407 -2.84 -14.08 -19.98
C ILE A 407 -3.56 -12.79 -20.40
N THR A 408 -3.65 -11.81 -19.51
CA THR A 408 -4.43 -10.58 -19.77
C THR A 408 -3.75 -9.58 -20.69
N ASP A 409 -2.45 -9.72 -20.88
CA ASP A 409 -1.59 -8.89 -21.74
C ASP A 409 -1.46 -9.44 -23.16
N TRP A 410 -2.15 -10.54 -23.49
CA TRP A 410 -2.13 -11.10 -24.84
C TRP A 410 -2.82 -10.15 -25.83
N PRO A 411 -2.26 -9.93 -27.03
CA PRO A 411 -2.88 -9.06 -28.04
C PRO A 411 -4.32 -9.44 -28.38
N ILE A 412 -4.61 -10.75 -28.45
CA ILE A 412 -5.97 -11.24 -28.71
C ILE A 412 -6.94 -10.95 -27.57
N ALA A 413 -6.47 -10.95 -26.31
CA ALA A 413 -7.29 -10.59 -25.16
C ALA A 413 -7.81 -9.15 -25.30
N GLN A 414 -6.93 -8.22 -25.70
CA GLN A 414 -7.31 -6.83 -25.92
C GLN A 414 -8.38 -6.72 -27.01
N ARG A 415 -8.17 -7.36 -28.17
CA ARG A 415 -9.13 -7.37 -29.27
C ARG A 415 -10.52 -7.87 -28.82
N SER A 416 -10.58 -9.03 -28.18
CA SER A 416 -11.84 -9.62 -27.70
C SER A 416 -12.54 -8.76 -26.66
N LEU A 417 -11.79 -8.13 -25.75
CA LEU A 417 -12.37 -7.28 -24.71
C LEU A 417 -12.84 -5.94 -25.26
N ASP A 418 -12.21 -5.39 -26.31
CA ASP A 418 -12.63 -4.15 -26.97
C ASP A 418 -14.00 -4.31 -27.65
N GLU A 419 -14.26 -5.48 -28.25
CA GLU A 419 -15.59 -5.82 -28.81
C GLU A 419 -16.67 -5.84 -27.72
N VAL A 420 -16.39 -6.52 -26.60
CA VAL A 420 -17.30 -6.56 -25.43
C VAL A 420 -17.50 -5.16 -24.83
N ALA A 421 -16.45 -4.35 -24.77
CA ALA A 421 -16.49 -2.97 -24.26
C ALA A 421 -17.42 -2.09 -25.10
N ALA A 422 -17.29 -2.18 -26.43
CA ALA A 422 -18.14 -1.44 -27.36
C ALA A 422 -19.61 -1.84 -27.21
N LEU A 423 -19.89 -3.14 -27.13
CA LEU A 423 -21.25 -3.68 -27.03
C LEU A 423 -21.96 -3.27 -25.74
N HIS A 424 -21.25 -3.26 -24.62
CA HIS A 424 -21.85 -3.05 -23.29
C HIS A 424 -21.57 -1.69 -22.68
N ASN A 425 -20.91 -0.79 -23.40
CA ASN A 425 -20.52 0.54 -22.94
C ASN A 425 -19.77 0.49 -21.60
N VAL A 426 -18.76 -0.37 -21.54
CA VAL A 426 -17.83 -0.50 -20.41
C VAL A 426 -16.40 -0.18 -20.86
N LYS A 427 -15.49 -0.05 -19.90
CA LYS A 427 -14.06 0.16 -20.15
C LYS A 427 -13.26 -0.91 -19.43
N PHE A 428 -12.59 -1.77 -20.21
CA PHE A 428 -11.56 -2.65 -19.68
C PHE A 428 -10.23 -1.90 -19.57
N ILE A 429 -9.46 -2.22 -18.53
CA ILE A 429 -8.11 -1.69 -18.31
C ILE A 429 -7.21 -2.85 -17.90
N VAL A 430 -6.20 -3.14 -18.69
CA VAL A 430 -5.08 -4.02 -18.32
C VAL A 430 -3.92 -3.10 -17.89
N PRO A 431 -3.57 -3.03 -16.60
CA PRO A 431 -2.46 -2.19 -16.17
C PRO A 431 -1.10 -2.86 -16.43
N ASP A 432 -0.02 -2.09 -16.46
CA ASP A 432 1.34 -2.64 -16.47
C ASP A 432 1.53 -3.60 -15.28
N HIS A 433 2.30 -4.68 -15.50
CA HIS A 433 2.51 -5.75 -14.53
C HIS A 433 1.22 -6.49 -14.11
N ALA A 434 0.18 -6.49 -14.95
CA ALA A 434 -1.10 -7.17 -14.71
C ALA A 434 -0.93 -8.64 -14.28
N ALA A 435 -0.02 -9.37 -14.93
CA ALA A 435 0.26 -10.78 -14.61
C ALA A 435 0.82 -10.99 -13.19
N PHE A 436 1.40 -9.95 -12.58
CA PHE A 436 2.05 -9.98 -11.27
C PHE A 436 1.27 -9.21 -10.21
N ALA A 437 0.07 -8.71 -10.53
CA ALA A 437 -0.72 -7.86 -9.64
C ALA A 437 -0.94 -8.50 -8.25
N THR A 438 -1.23 -9.79 -8.19
CA THR A 438 -1.45 -10.53 -6.93
C THR A 438 -0.19 -10.55 -6.06
N ALA A 439 0.96 -10.90 -6.63
CA ALA A 439 2.25 -10.90 -5.92
C ALA A 439 2.62 -9.47 -5.45
N ILE A 440 2.44 -8.47 -6.31
CA ILE A 440 2.66 -7.06 -5.96
C ILE A 440 1.75 -6.65 -4.79
N GLY A 441 0.47 -7.01 -4.83
CA GLY A 441 -0.49 -6.72 -3.77
C GLY A 441 -0.19 -7.41 -2.44
N ALA A 442 0.34 -8.64 -2.48
CA ALA A 442 0.84 -9.33 -1.30
C ALA A 442 2.02 -8.56 -0.67
N ALA A 443 2.98 -8.12 -1.48
CA ALA A 443 4.12 -7.33 -1.01
C ALA A 443 3.70 -5.97 -0.41
N LEU A 444 2.69 -5.32 -0.99
CA LEU A 444 2.13 -4.06 -0.52
C LEU A 444 1.33 -4.18 0.79
N SER A 445 1.05 -5.41 1.22
CA SER A 445 0.26 -5.64 2.41
C SER A 445 1.12 -5.52 3.67
N GLU A 446 0.80 -4.53 4.53
CA GLU A 446 1.31 -4.42 5.92
C GLU A 446 1.01 -5.71 6.69
#